data_AF-A0A3L6SSG7-F1
#
_entry.id   AF-A0A3L6SSG7-F1
#
_cell.length_a   1.000
_cell.length_b   1.000
_cell.length_c   1.000
_cell.angle_alpha   90.00
_cell.angle_beta   90.00
_cell.angle_gamma   90.00
#
_symmetry.space_group_name_H-M   'P 1'
#
loop_
_entity.id
_entity.type
_entity.pdbx_description
1 polymer ?
#
loop_
_entity_poly.entity_id
_entity_poly.type
_entity_poly.pdbx_seq_one_letter_code
_entity_poly.pdbx_strand_id
1 'polypeptide(L)'
;MAPKADRPKQSQTIVLGHSSMTKALIANMVSLSMLVEGGASAPLRDETTANPQDDEIVVFRDFFIAGLRFPVDPVFVNILHLYGMYMHQLTPNCFIRLILYFWLAKTYDFIPTAEGFAYIHKVHYQSKTVSPLEEDGQEGEAQYGCYTFVYREFVFGPVMAYHNKWEDWTSFWFYHKVPLDPATGTQPLHGEEN
;
A
#
# COMPACT_ATOMS: atom_id res chain seq x y z
N MET A 1 -34.55 -9.73 -0.52
CA MET A 1 -33.13 -9.95 -0.86
C MET A 1 -32.64 -11.05 0.05
N ALA A 2 -32.14 -12.15 -0.49
CA ALA A 2 -31.57 -13.23 0.31
C ALA A 2 -30.29 -12.72 1.03
N PRO A 3 -29.99 -13.19 2.26
CA PRO A 3 -28.71 -12.90 2.89
C PRO A 3 -27.61 -13.50 2.00
N LYS A 4 -26.55 -12.73 1.72
CA LYS A 4 -25.35 -13.30 1.11
C LYS A 4 -24.82 -14.35 2.08
N ALA A 5 -24.75 -15.60 1.62
CA ALA A 5 -24.13 -16.68 2.39
C ALA A 5 -22.72 -16.26 2.83
N ASP A 6 -22.37 -16.55 4.08
CA ASP A 6 -21.01 -16.42 4.58
C ASP A 6 -20.09 -17.21 3.67
N ARG A 7 -19.30 -16.49 2.88
CA ARG A 7 -18.26 -17.08 2.04
C ARG A 7 -17.19 -17.60 3.03
N PRO A 8 -16.76 -18.87 2.93
CA PRO A 8 -15.65 -19.34 3.76
C PRO A 8 -14.44 -18.42 3.53
N LYS A 9 -13.82 -17.96 4.63
CA LYS A 9 -12.59 -17.16 4.59
C LYS A 9 -11.55 -17.97 3.81
N GLN A 10 -11.22 -17.53 2.60
CA GLN A 10 -10.11 -18.11 1.83
C GLN A 10 -8.83 -17.92 2.66
N SER A 11 -7.92 -18.89 2.61
CA SER A 11 -6.62 -18.75 3.26
C SER A 11 -5.92 -17.52 2.69
N GLN A 12 -5.42 -16.65 3.56
CA GLN A 12 -4.65 -15.49 3.11
C GLN A 12 -3.30 -15.97 2.57
N THR A 13 -2.86 -15.39 1.46
CA THR A 13 -1.55 -15.71 0.87
C THR A 13 -0.62 -14.50 0.90
N ILE A 14 0.63 -14.76 1.32
CA ILE A 14 1.76 -13.83 1.27
C ILE A 14 2.51 -13.91 -0.07
N VAL A 15 2.09 -14.78 -0.99
CA VAL A 15 2.71 -14.96 -2.30
C VAL A 15 2.35 -13.78 -3.21
N LEU A 16 3.35 -13.04 -3.65
CA LEU A 16 3.24 -11.92 -4.59
C LEU A 16 3.42 -12.37 -6.04
N GLY A 17 4.07 -13.51 -6.26
CA GLY A 17 4.54 -13.96 -7.57
C GLY A 17 5.83 -13.23 -7.99
N HIS A 18 6.35 -13.60 -9.16
CA HIS A 18 7.61 -13.04 -9.66
C HIS A 18 7.52 -11.52 -9.85
N SER A 19 8.50 -10.80 -9.31
CA SER A 19 8.62 -9.37 -9.56
C SER A 19 9.25 -9.08 -10.93
N SER A 20 8.63 -8.16 -11.66
CA SER A 20 9.21 -7.53 -12.85
C SER A 20 10.16 -6.38 -12.50
N MET A 21 10.38 -6.12 -11.20
CA MET A 21 11.22 -5.04 -10.74
C MET A 21 12.71 -5.39 -10.86
N THR A 22 13.47 -4.56 -11.56
CA THR A 22 14.90 -4.78 -11.82
C THR A 22 15.76 -3.68 -11.23
N LYS A 23 17.06 -3.95 -11.05
CA LYS A 23 18.03 -2.92 -10.62
C LYS A 23 18.03 -1.69 -11.54
N ALA A 24 17.85 -1.90 -12.86
CA ALA A 24 17.77 -0.81 -13.83
C ALA A 24 16.50 0.05 -13.64
N LEU A 25 15.35 -0.57 -13.33
CA LEU A 25 14.13 0.16 -13.03
C LEU A 25 14.25 0.94 -11.72
N ILE A 26 14.90 0.38 -10.69
CA ILE A 26 15.18 1.12 -9.45
C ILE A 26 16.10 2.32 -9.73
N ALA A 27 17.17 2.14 -10.50
CA ALA A 27 18.06 3.24 -10.89
C ALA A 27 17.30 4.33 -11.68
N ASN A 28 16.36 3.95 -12.54
CA ASN A 28 15.49 4.90 -13.22
C ASN A 28 14.59 5.68 -12.23
N MET A 29 13.98 5.01 -11.25
CA MET A 29 13.19 5.68 -10.21
C MET A 29 14.02 6.66 -9.37
N VAL A 30 15.29 6.34 -9.09
CA VAL A 30 16.24 7.26 -8.45
C VAL A 30 16.49 8.47 -9.34
N SER A 31 16.74 8.27 -10.64
CA SER A 31 16.96 9.39 -11.59
C SER A 31 15.75 10.31 -11.71
N LEU A 32 14.54 9.79 -11.47
CA LEU A 32 13.28 10.53 -11.44
C LEU A 32 12.96 11.13 -10.06
N SER A 33 13.90 11.08 -9.10
CA SER A 33 13.73 11.56 -7.73
C SER A 33 12.54 10.94 -6.99
N MET A 34 12.14 9.72 -7.37
CA MET A 34 11.11 8.96 -6.64
C MET A 34 11.71 8.21 -5.45
N LEU A 35 12.99 7.83 -5.56
CA LEU A 35 13.74 7.07 -4.57
C LEU A 35 15.07 7.76 -4.28
N VAL A 36 15.60 7.53 -3.08
CA VAL A 36 16.97 7.89 -2.72
C VAL A 36 17.92 6.77 -3.16
N GLU A 37 19.12 7.13 -3.62
CA GLU A 37 20.15 6.16 -3.98
C GLU A 37 20.48 5.24 -2.79
N GLY A 38 20.50 3.92 -3.03
CA GLY A 38 20.72 2.91 -1.99
C GLY A 38 19.53 2.68 -1.04
N GLY A 39 18.42 3.42 -1.19
CA GLY A 39 17.22 3.29 -0.36
C GLY A 39 16.26 2.18 -0.78
N ALA A 40 16.55 1.44 -1.84
CA ALA A 40 15.71 0.38 -2.36
C ALA A 40 16.52 -0.76 -2.99
N SER A 41 15.98 -1.98 -2.93
CA SER A 41 16.57 -3.17 -3.53
C SER A 41 15.51 -3.96 -4.30
N ALA A 42 15.91 -4.55 -5.44
CA ALA A 42 15.02 -5.41 -6.23
C ALA A 42 15.00 -6.81 -5.59
N PRO A 43 13.86 -7.52 -5.65
CA PRO A 43 13.78 -8.92 -5.22
C PRO A 43 14.77 -9.80 -5.99
N LEU A 44 15.07 -10.98 -5.44
CA LEU A 44 15.82 -11.99 -6.17
C LEU A 44 14.99 -12.50 -7.36
N ARG A 45 15.67 -12.95 -8.43
CA ARG A 45 15.03 -13.30 -9.70
C ARG A 45 13.90 -14.34 -9.55
N ASP A 46 14.11 -15.32 -8.68
CA ASP A 46 13.18 -16.43 -8.48
C ASP A 46 12.35 -16.27 -7.19
N GLU A 47 12.37 -15.07 -6.60
CA GLU A 47 11.61 -14.75 -5.40
C GLU A 47 10.14 -14.48 -5.74
N THR A 48 9.24 -15.21 -5.08
CA THR A 48 7.79 -15.12 -5.27
C THR A 48 7.02 -14.76 -4.00
N THR A 49 7.69 -14.86 -2.85
CA THR A 49 7.19 -14.48 -1.53
C THR A 49 8.14 -13.45 -0.96
N ALA A 50 7.61 -12.33 -0.47
CA ALA A 50 8.45 -11.30 0.13
C ALA A 50 9.02 -11.73 1.48
N ASN A 51 10.28 -11.39 1.71
CA ASN A 51 11.02 -11.60 2.95
C ASN A 51 11.86 -10.34 3.29
N PRO A 52 11.20 -9.22 3.66
CA PRO A 52 11.89 -7.98 3.98
C PRO A 52 12.77 -8.15 5.23
N GLN A 53 13.90 -7.44 5.27
CA GLN A 53 14.65 -7.26 6.52
C GLN A 53 13.90 -6.33 7.49
N ASP A 54 14.34 -6.27 8.75
CA ASP A 54 13.72 -5.42 9.79
C ASP A 54 13.63 -3.94 9.38
N ASP A 55 14.64 -3.45 8.63
CA ASP A 55 14.71 -2.09 8.10
C ASP A 55 14.07 -1.94 6.71
N GLU A 56 13.36 -2.95 6.22
CA GLU A 56 12.75 -2.95 4.89
C GLU A 56 11.22 -3.13 4.96
N ILE A 57 10.55 -2.58 3.94
CA ILE A 57 9.15 -2.82 3.68
C ILE A 57 8.94 -3.23 2.23
N VAL A 58 7.88 -3.99 2.00
CA VAL A 58 7.40 -4.29 0.64
C VAL A 58 6.60 -3.11 0.12
N VAL A 59 7.01 -2.58 -1.02
CA VAL A 59 6.33 -1.51 -1.75
C VAL A 59 6.21 -1.86 -3.23
N PHE A 60 5.35 -1.13 -3.94
CA PHE A 60 5.16 -1.28 -5.37
C PHE A 60 5.58 -0.02 -6.09
N ARG A 61 6.16 -0.15 -7.29
CA ARG A 61 6.57 0.99 -8.13
C ARG A 61 5.45 2.02 -8.25
N ASP A 62 4.24 1.54 -8.47
CA ASP A 62 3.06 2.36 -8.72
C ASP A 62 2.61 3.15 -7.49
N PHE A 63 3.04 2.80 -6.28
CA PHE A 63 2.83 3.66 -5.10
C PHE A 63 3.57 4.99 -5.25
N PHE A 64 4.79 4.98 -5.79
CA PHE A 64 5.56 6.19 -6.04
C PHE A 64 5.01 6.98 -7.23
N ILE A 65 4.47 6.31 -8.25
CA ILE A 65 3.74 6.98 -9.34
C ILE A 65 2.48 7.66 -8.79
N ALA A 66 1.78 7.01 -7.85
CA ALA A 66 0.63 7.55 -7.14
C ALA A 66 0.99 8.61 -6.07
N GLY A 67 2.28 8.89 -5.87
CA GLY A 67 2.77 10.01 -5.07
C GLY A 67 3.30 9.66 -3.67
N LEU A 68 3.49 8.38 -3.33
CA LEU A 68 4.21 7.98 -2.11
C LEU A 68 5.64 8.54 -2.13
N ARG A 69 6.06 9.21 -1.07
CA ARG A 69 7.44 9.66 -0.84
C ARG A 69 7.82 9.41 0.61
N PHE A 70 9.11 9.20 0.86
CA PHE A 70 9.67 9.03 2.20
C PHE A 70 10.55 10.23 2.61
N PRO A 71 10.59 10.57 3.92
CA PRO A 71 9.77 10.01 5.00
C PRO A 71 8.28 10.36 4.83
N VAL A 72 7.39 9.49 5.31
CA VAL A 72 5.94 9.73 5.28
C VAL A 72 5.52 10.68 6.40
N ASP A 73 4.43 11.42 6.18
CA ASP A 73 3.84 12.29 7.19
C ASP A 73 3.31 11.47 8.39
N PRO A 74 3.54 11.88 9.66
CA PRO A 74 3.04 11.17 10.84
C PRO A 74 1.52 10.96 10.84
N VAL A 75 0.74 11.87 10.25
CA VAL A 75 -0.72 11.71 10.14
C VAL A 75 -1.07 10.53 9.24
N PHE A 76 -0.27 10.24 8.20
CA PHE A 76 -0.47 9.05 7.39
C PHE A 76 -0.25 7.78 8.21
N VAL A 77 0.81 7.72 9.02
CA VAL A 77 1.05 6.60 9.95
C VAL A 77 -0.12 6.44 10.93
N ASN A 78 -0.61 7.54 11.50
CA ASN A 78 -1.77 7.52 12.40
C ASN A 78 -3.05 7.04 11.71
N ILE A 79 -3.26 7.36 10.43
CA ILE A 79 -4.39 6.84 9.64
C ILE A 79 -4.29 5.31 9.49
N LEU A 80 -3.09 4.79 9.21
CA LEU A 80 -2.88 3.35 9.11
C LEU A 80 -3.16 2.65 10.43
N HIS A 81 -2.64 3.17 11.53
CA HIS A 81 -2.92 2.66 12.88
C HIS A 81 -4.41 2.71 13.22
N LEU A 82 -5.08 3.83 12.92
CA LEU A 82 -6.51 4.00 13.18
C LEU A 82 -7.37 2.92 12.50
N TYR A 83 -6.96 2.47 11.32
CA TYR A 83 -7.65 1.42 10.57
C TYR A 83 -7.07 0.01 10.78
N GLY A 84 -5.99 -0.15 11.54
CA GLY A 84 -5.27 -1.42 11.68
C GLY A 84 -4.75 -1.96 10.35
N MET A 85 -4.33 -1.07 9.45
CA MET A 85 -3.87 -1.42 8.10
C MET A 85 -2.36 -1.28 7.96
N TYR A 86 -1.81 -2.03 7.02
CA TYR A 86 -0.40 -2.03 6.67
C TYR A 86 -0.18 -1.39 5.29
N MET A 87 0.99 -0.79 5.08
CA MET A 87 1.28 -0.09 3.82
C MET A 87 1.16 -1.01 2.59
N HIS A 88 1.64 -2.25 2.71
CA HIS A 88 1.62 -3.23 1.61
C HIS A 88 0.20 -3.67 1.21
N GLN A 89 -0.79 -3.47 2.10
CA GLN A 89 -2.19 -3.80 1.86
C GLN A 89 -2.92 -2.69 1.08
N LEU A 90 -2.33 -1.50 0.95
CA LEU A 90 -2.96 -0.37 0.26
C LEU A 90 -2.90 -0.55 -1.26
N THR A 91 -3.94 -0.08 -1.95
CA THR A 91 -3.89 0.15 -3.40
C THR A 91 -3.17 1.47 -3.72
N PRO A 92 -2.66 1.65 -4.96
CA PRO A 92 -2.12 2.95 -5.37
C PRO A 92 -3.12 4.11 -5.20
N ASN A 93 -4.42 3.84 -5.32
CA ASN A 93 -5.48 4.83 -5.11
C ASN A 93 -5.53 5.39 -3.68
N CYS A 94 -5.05 4.67 -2.66
CA CYS A 94 -4.94 5.18 -1.30
C CYS A 94 -4.05 6.42 -1.22
N PHE A 95 -2.89 6.39 -1.88
CA PHE A 95 -1.93 7.50 -1.84
C PHE A 95 -2.50 8.75 -2.49
N ILE A 96 -3.23 8.61 -3.60
CA ILE A 96 -3.93 9.74 -4.23
C ILE A 96 -4.96 10.35 -3.27
N ARG A 97 -5.75 9.53 -2.57
CA ARG A 97 -6.74 10.01 -1.58
C ARG A 97 -6.08 10.74 -0.41
N LEU A 98 -4.96 10.21 0.10
CA LEU A 98 -4.19 10.84 1.17
C LEU A 98 -3.61 12.18 0.71
N ILE A 99 -3.02 12.24 -0.48
CA ILE A 99 -2.48 13.49 -1.05
C ILE A 99 -3.58 14.53 -1.20
N LEU A 100 -4.77 14.15 -1.68
CA LEU A 100 -5.91 15.07 -1.76
C LEU A 100 -6.32 15.59 -0.38
N TYR A 101 -6.32 14.75 0.65
CA TYR A 101 -6.63 15.18 2.01
C TYR A 101 -5.59 16.19 2.55
N PHE A 102 -4.30 15.90 2.40
CA PHE A 102 -3.23 16.83 2.80
C PHE A 102 -3.24 18.13 1.98
N TRP A 103 -3.59 18.06 0.70
CA TRP A 103 -3.75 19.23 -0.15
C TRP A 103 -4.94 20.10 0.29
N LEU A 104 -6.08 19.50 0.64
CA LEU A 104 -7.21 20.20 1.22
C LEU A 104 -6.84 20.86 2.55
N ALA A 105 -6.12 20.15 3.42
CA ALA A 105 -5.61 20.70 4.68
C ALA A 105 -4.78 21.96 4.48
N LYS A 106 -3.85 21.94 3.51
CA LYS A 106 -3.07 23.12 3.13
C LYS A 106 -3.91 24.24 2.51
N THR A 107 -4.89 23.90 1.68
CA THR A 107 -5.71 24.89 0.95
C THR A 107 -6.69 25.62 1.87
N TYR A 108 -7.24 24.91 2.85
CA TYR A 108 -8.22 25.44 3.80
C TYR A 108 -7.62 25.78 5.16
N ASP A 109 -6.29 25.72 5.29
CA ASP A 109 -5.53 26.05 6.50
C ASP A 109 -6.04 25.34 7.77
N PHE A 110 -6.24 24.02 7.68
CA PHE A 110 -6.58 23.19 8.85
C PHE A 110 -5.51 22.15 9.11
N ILE A 111 -5.42 21.71 10.37
CA ILE A 111 -4.48 20.66 10.79
C ILE A 111 -5.06 19.30 10.38
N PRO A 112 -4.39 18.54 9.50
CA PRO A 112 -4.86 17.20 9.13
C PRO A 112 -4.73 16.25 10.33
N THR A 113 -5.73 15.38 10.52
CA THR A 113 -5.77 14.38 11.59
C THR A 113 -6.28 13.05 11.05
N ALA A 114 -5.96 11.96 11.74
CA ALA A 114 -6.46 10.64 11.34
C ALA A 114 -7.98 10.54 11.50
N GLU A 115 -8.53 11.14 12.55
CA GLU A 115 -9.96 11.23 12.83
C GLU A 115 -10.67 12.10 11.77
N GLY A 116 -10.06 13.21 11.38
CA GLY A 116 -10.57 14.06 10.30
C GLY A 116 -10.63 13.30 8.98
N PHE A 117 -9.59 12.53 8.66
CA PHE A 117 -9.59 11.65 7.49
C PHE A 117 -10.69 10.59 7.58
N ALA A 118 -10.84 9.93 8.74
CA ALA A 118 -11.84 8.88 8.96
C ALA A 118 -13.28 9.39 9.03
N TYR A 119 -13.46 10.67 9.33
CA TYR A 119 -14.75 11.35 9.25
C TYR A 119 -15.22 11.46 7.79
N ILE A 120 -14.32 11.75 6.84
CA ILE A 120 -14.69 11.93 5.43
C ILE A 120 -14.52 10.66 4.57
N HIS A 121 -13.67 9.73 4.97
CA HIS A 121 -13.38 8.49 4.24
C HIS A 121 -13.83 7.24 5.02
N LYS A 122 -14.04 6.16 4.27
CA LYS A 122 -14.15 4.80 4.80
C LYS A 122 -13.22 3.88 4.01
N VAL A 123 -12.82 2.79 4.65
CA VAL A 123 -12.06 1.71 4.01
C VAL A 123 -13.01 0.85 3.19
N HIS A 124 -12.58 0.50 1.99
CA HIS A 124 -13.25 -0.46 1.13
C HIS A 124 -12.28 -1.59 0.80
N TYR A 125 -12.71 -2.82 1.09
CA TYR A 125 -11.95 -4.02 0.80
C TYR A 125 -12.17 -4.46 -0.66
N GLN A 126 -11.07 -4.64 -1.39
CA GLN A 126 -11.03 -5.15 -2.76
C GLN A 126 -10.34 -6.51 -2.74
N SER A 127 -11.13 -7.58 -2.62
CA SER A 127 -10.61 -8.96 -2.70
C SER A 127 -9.88 -9.17 -4.02
N LYS A 128 -8.61 -9.57 -3.97
CA LYS A 128 -7.88 -10.11 -5.10
C LYS A 128 -7.57 -11.57 -4.81
N THR A 129 -8.13 -12.47 -5.62
CA THR A 129 -7.78 -13.89 -5.55
C THR A 129 -6.46 -14.10 -6.28
N VAL A 130 -5.48 -14.72 -5.62
CA VAL A 130 -4.25 -15.17 -6.25
C VAL A 130 -4.42 -16.64 -6.60
N SER A 131 -4.35 -16.95 -7.89
CA SER A 131 -4.29 -18.33 -8.35
C SER A 131 -2.96 -18.95 -7.89
N PRO A 132 -2.96 -20.19 -7.40
CA PRO A 132 -1.76 -20.85 -6.94
C PRO A 132 -0.77 -21.05 -8.10
N LEU A 133 0.53 -21.00 -7.78
CA LEU A 133 1.62 -21.25 -8.73
C LEU A 133 1.71 -22.73 -9.16
N GLU A 134 1.04 -23.64 -8.42
CA GLU A 134 1.00 -25.08 -8.66
C GLU A 134 -0.44 -25.55 -8.93
N GLU A 135 -0.61 -26.56 -9.81
CA GLU A 135 -1.92 -27.07 -10.25
C GLU A 135 -2.81 -27.62 -9.11
N ASP A 136 -2.23 -27.94 -7.95
CA ASP A 136 -2.92 -28.51 -6.78
C ASP A 136 -2.96 -27.54 -5.57
N GLY A 137 -2.50 -26.30 -5.75
CA GLY A 137 -2.56 -25.29 -4.70
C GLY A 137 -3.99 -24.81 -4.44
N GLN A 138 -4.27 -24.34 -3.23
CA GLN A 138 -5.53 -23.65 -2.94
C GLN A 138 -5.45 -22.18 -3.37
N GLU A 139 -6.52 -21.66 -3.97
CA GLU A 139 -6.69 -20.22 -4.18
C GLU A 139 -6.66 -19.49 -2.84
N GLY A 140 -5.73 -18.54 -2.74
CA GLY A 140 -5.56 -17.69 -1.57
C GLY A 140 -6.01 -16.26 -1.84
N GLU A 141 -6.44 -15.56 -0.80
CA GLU A 141 -6.75 -14.14 -0.87
C GLU A 141 -5.48 -13.31 -0.69
N ALA A 142 -5.16 -12.43 -1.64
CA ALA A 142 -3.97 -11.59 -1.58
C ALA A 142 -4.05 -10.66 -0.36
N GLN A 143 -3.02 -10.66 0.47
CA GLN A 143 -2.88 -9.64 1.52
C GLN A 143 -2.46 -8.28 0.94
N TYR A 144 -1.87 -8.26 -0.25
CA TYR A 144 -1.37 -7.04 -0.89
C TYR A 144 -2.42 -6.32 -1.72
N GLY A 145 -2.46 -4.99 -1.60
CA GLY A 145 -3.34 -4.16 -2.42
C GLY A 145 -4.83 -4.44 -2.25
N CYS A 146 -5.24 -4.89 -1.08
CA CYS A 146 -6.60 -5.30 -0.77
C CYS A 146 -7.45 -4.18 -0.16
N TYR A 147 -6.87 -3.03 0.21
CA TYR A 147 -7.60 -1.88 0.76
C TYR A 147 -7.52 -0.64 -0.13
N THR A 148 -8.66 0.04 -0.29
CA THR A 148 -8.75 1.39 -0.85
C THR A 148 -9.55 2.32 0.06
N PHE A 149 -9.29 3.63 -0.02
CA PHE A 149 -10.15 4.64 0.59
C PHE A 149 -11.22 5.14 -0.38
N VAL A 150 -12.45 5.26 0.11
CA VAL A 150 -13.57 5.89 -0.61
C VAL A 150 -14.22 6.94 0.27
N TYR A 151 -14.81 7.97 -0.34
CA TYR A 151 -15.59 8.95 0.40
C TYR A 151 -16.81 8.30 1.04
N ARG A 152 -17.19 8.80 2.22
CA ARG A 152 -18.49 8.48 2.81
C ARG A 152 -19.61 9.12 2.00
N GLU A 153 -20.80 8.54 2.10
CA GLU A 153 -21.97 8.85 1.28
C GLU A 153 -22.41 10.32 1.39
N PHE A 154 -22.17 10.96 2.54
CA PHE A 154 -22.53 12.36 2.79
C PHE A 154 -21.45 13.36 2.37
N VAL A 155 -20.30 12.90 1.85
CA VAL A 155 -19.17 13.74 1.45
C VAL A 155 -19.18 13.94 -0.06
N PHE A 156 -19.25 15.20 -0.47
CA PHE A 156 -19.02 15.57 -1.87
C PHE A 156 -17.51 15.59 -2.15
N GLY A 157 -17.01 14.49 -2.72
CA GLY A 157 -15.63 14.39 -3.16
C GLY A 157 -15.34 15.16 -4.45
N PRO A 158 -14.08 15.55 -4.70
CA PRO A 158 -13.65 16.08 -6.00
C PRO A 158 -13.92 15.07 -7.12
N VAL A 159 -14.24 15.59 -8.30
CA VAL A 159 -14.38 14.79 -9.53
C VAL A 159 -13.09 14.03 -9.80
N MET A 160 -13.21 12.74 -10.14
CA MET A 160 -12.05 11.93 -10.49
C MET A 160 -11.49 12.38 -11.85
N ALA A 161 -10.42 13.18 -11.81
CA ALA A 161 -9.64 13.59 -12.99
C ALA A 161 -8.22 12.97 -13.00
N TYR A 162 -7.98 11.97 -12.14
CA TYR A 162 -6.69 11.33 -11.94
C TYR A 162 -6.73 9.85 -12.35
N HIS A 163 -5.55 9.26 -12.55
CA HIS A 163 -5.38 7.84 -12.88
C HIS A 163 -5.88 6.92 -11.76
N ASN A 164 -6.94 6.13 -12.02
CA ASN A 164 -7.60 5.31 -11.01
C ASN A 164 -7.66 3.80 -11.33
N LYS A 165 -7.17 3.40 -12.51
CA LYS A 165 -7.05 2.00 -12.95
C LYS A 165 -5.58 1.69 -13.13
N TRP A 166 -5.09 0.69 -12.41
CA TRP A 166 -3.68 0.34 -12.39
C TRP A 166 -3.53 -1.06 -12.96
N GLU A 167 -2.90 -1.19 -14.12
CA GLU A 167 -2.66 -2.49 -14.78
C GLU A 167 -1.39 -3.13 -14.22
N ASP A 168 -1.48 -4.41 -13.84
CA ASP A 168 -0.37 -5.27 -13.38
C ASP A 168 0.58 -4.65 -12.33
N TRP A 169 0.08 -3.67 -11.57
CA TRP A 169 0.90 -2.90 -10.64
C TRP A 169 1.49 -3.75 -9.50
N THR A 170 0.83 -4.85 -9.15
CA THR A 170 1.31 -5.81 -8.15
C THR A 170 2.54 -6.59 -8.61
N SER A 171 2.79 -6.67 -9.92
CA SER A 171 3.96 -7.34 -10.49
C SER A 171 5.25 -6.53 -10.37
N PHE A 172 5.20 -5.28 -9.88
CA PHE A 172 6.36 -4.40 -9.73
C PHE A 172 6.67 -4.12 -8.25
N TRP A 173 6.73 -5.18 -7.45
CA TRP A 173 7.04 -5.11 -6.02
C TRP A 173 8.55 -5.14 -5.75
N PHE A 174 9.01 -4.46 -4.70
CA PHE A 174 10.40 -4.40 -4.30
C PHE A 174 10.55 -3.97 -2.83
N TYR A 175 11.78 -3.98 -2.32
CA TYR A 175 12.07 -3.60 -0.93
C TYR A 175 12.52 -2.16 -0.84
N HIS A 176 11.95 -1.41 0.10
CA HIS A 176 12.35 -0.04 0.41
C HIS A 176 12.82 0.05 1.86
N LYS A 177 13.95 0.71 2.08
CA LYS A 177 14.52 0.89 3.40
C LYS A 177 13.80 1.97 4.19
N VAL A 178 13.46 1.69 5.43
CA VAL A 178 12.82 2.62 6.36
C VAL A 178 13.67 2.70 7.63
N PRO A 179 13.97 3.91 8.13
CA PRO A 179 14.72 4.04 9.37
C PRO A 179 14.01 3.33 10.52
N LEU A 180 14.75 2.54 11.27
CA LEU A 180 14.29 1.97 12.53
C LEU A 180 14.18 3.06 13.58
N ASP A 181 13.16 2.98 14.42
CA ASP A 181 13.09 3.79 15.63
C ASP A 181 14.23 3.33 16.58
N PRO A 182 15.13 4.23 17.00
CA PRO A 182 16.27 3.85 17.84
C PRO A 182 15.89 3.38 19.24
N ALA A 183 14.68 3.67 19.73
CA ALA A 183 14.18 3.24 21.03
C ALA A 183 13.50 1.86 20.98
N THR A 184 12.76 1.56 19.91
CA THR A 184 12.02 0.28 19.80
C THR A 184 12.72 -0.75 18.91
N GLY A 185 13.67 -0.32 18.06
CA GLY A 185 14.30 -1.18 17.06
C GLY A 185 13.36 -1.59 15.92
N THR A 186 12.16 -1.02 15.86
CA THR A 186 11.13 -1.34 14.85
C THR A 186 10.86 -0.13 13.96
N GLN A 187 10.46 -0.37 12.71
CA GLN A 187 10.05 0.71 11.82
C GLN A 187 8.56 1.06 12.03
N PRO A 188 8.16 2.35 11.95
CA PRO A 188 6.82 2.82 12.35
C PRO A 188 5.68 2.36 11.41
N LEU A 189 6.01 1.70 10.29
CA LEU A 189 5.06 1.07 9.37
C LEU A 189 5.06 -0.46 9.50
N HIS A 190 5.80 -0.99 10.48
CA HIS A 190 5.74 -2.40 10.89
C HIS A 190 4.53 -2.54 11.80
N GLY A 191 3.59 -3.40 11.44
CA GLY A 191 2.72 -3.99 12.45
C GLY A 191 3.12 -5.45 12.63
N GLU A 192 2.89 -5.97 13.82
CA GLU A 192 3.01 -7.41 14.04
C GLU A 192 1.75 -8.07 13.47
N GLU A 193 1.93 -8.87 12.42
CA GLU A 193 0.89 -9.78 11.95
C GLU A 193 0.70 -10.87 13.03
N ASN A 194 -0.45 -10.85 13.71
CA ASN A 194 -0.89 -11.91 14.62
C ASN A 194 -1.51 -13.09 13.88
#